data_AF-A0A950D384-F1
#
_entry.id   AF-A0A950D384-F1
#
_cell.length_a   1.000
_cell.length_b   1.000
_cell.length_c   1.000
_cell.angle_alpha   90.00
_cell.angle_beta   90.00
_cell.angle_gamma   90.00
#
_symmetry.space_group_name_H-M   'P 1'
#
loop_
_entity.id
_entity.type
_entity.pdbx_description
1 polymer ?
#
loop_
_entity_poly.entity_id
_entity_poly.type
_entity_poly.pdbx_seq_one_letter_code
_entity_poly.pdbx_strand_id
1 'polypeptide(L)'
;GNQTAIVLAATLLEYAKTKAYCYPSNATLAEDMGCCVSTIRNALAALRAAGWVRLELGSNQPNGRRIWLTWRCGPAPPARVPQVSDTPQPIGPPPQPAGPPVQPVGPPPQPARPPVQSVGPERRIVVVEAGEESSEEARVTDPASRSRPAVPQSPAAPEAPPMTVRPRADRERSGPCVLPFDLRAIGQPPAPPPPPSPANDPRTRRPRLGLGLTLEELAKVAGDDPILAAELARRTAPPAPPEPPPAAVPTAELLAKLPGRHDLIMIAARRLSEETGDFKVASLRTFEKMAEAVATRSVPPEVLIGCWRQGVGPKSEHKGKVLVAAWKRSVAEAPPRC
;
A
#
# COMPACT_ATOMS: atom_id res chain seq x y z
N GLY A 1 -16.52 2.48 4.02
CA GLY A 1 -16.62 3.81 3.41
C GLY A 1 -16.07 4.85 4.35
N ASN A 2 -15.51 5.95 3.85
CA ASN A 2 -14.97 7.01 4.70
C ASN A 2 -16.14 7.82 5.29
N GLN A 3 -16.56 7.52 6.53
CA GLN A 3 -17.71 8.16 7.19
C GLN A 3 -17.63 9.70 7.15
N THR A 4 -16.42 10.24 7.28
CA THR A 4 -16.15 11.67 7.18
C THR A 4 -16.51 12.25 5.81
N ALA A 5 -16.29 11.50 4.72
CA ALA A 5 -16.66 11.95 3.38
C ALA A 5 -18.19 12.08 3.21
N ILE A 6 -18.96 11.20 3.86
CA ILE A 6 -20.43 11.25 3.84
C ILE A 6 -20.92 12.49 4.59
N VAL A 7 -20.41 12.72 5.80
CA VAL A 7 -20.76 13.92 6.59
C VAL A 7 -20.35 15.20 5.84
N LEU A 8 -19.16 15.22 5.25
CA LEU A 8 -18.71 16.34 4.45
C LEU A 8 -19.63 16.60 3.25
N ALA A 9 -20.12 15.56 2.56
CA ALA A 9 -21.06 15.72 1.46
C ALA A 9 -22.38 16.38 1.92
N ALA A 10 -22.88 16.01 3.10
CA ALA A 10 -24.06 16.66 3.70
C ALA A 10 -23.80 18.14 4.02
N THR A 11 -22.65 18.46 4.63
CA THR A 11 -22.25 19.86 4.89
C THR A 11 -22.14 20.66 3.59
N LEU A 12 -21.55 20.09 2.53
CA LEU A 12 -21.46 20.76 1.22
C LEU A 12 -22.85 21.02 0.60
N LEU A 13 -23.84 20.15 0.84
CA LEU A 13 -25.22 20.38 0.40
C LEU A 13 -25.86 21.58 1.12
N GLU A 14 -25.62 21.73 2.42
CA GLU A 14 -26.08 22.90 3.20
C GLU A 14 -25.45 24.20 2.67
N TYR A 15 -24.15 24.19 2.38
CA TYR A 15 -23.45 25.33 1.78
C TYR A 15 -23.96 25.67 0.38
N ALA A 16 -24.25 24.66 -0.44
CA ALA A 16 -24.72 24.85 -1.82
C ALA A 16 -26.18 25.33 -1.86
N LYS A 17 -27.00 25.00 -0.86
CA LYS A 17 -28.45 25.25 -0.81
C LYS A 17 -29.13 24.73 -2.08
N THR A 18 -29.50 25.64 -2.99
CA THR A 18 -30.14 25.34 -4.29
C THR A 18 -29.17 25.29 -5.46
N LYS A 19 -27.92 25.73 -5.28
CA LYS A 19 -26.91 25.78 -6.33
C LYS A 19 -26.22 24.42 -6.51
N ALA A 20 -25.58 24.24 -7.67
CA ALA A 20 -24.74 23.07 -7.95
C ALA A 20 -23.27 23.26 -7.50
N TYR A 21 -22.92 24.41 -6.93
CA TYR A 21 -21.57 24.73 -6.49
C TYR A 21 -21.56 25.52 -5.17
N CYS A 22 -20.44 25.47 -4.46
CA CYS A 22 -20.19 26.26 -3.25
C CYS A 22 -18.70 26.66 -3.12
N TYR A 23 -18.41 27.55 -2.17
CA TYR A 23 -17.08 28.14 -1.97
C TYR A 23 -16.44 27.94 -0.59
N PRO A 24 -16.81 26.96 0.25
CA PRO A 24 -16.23 26.89 1.59
C PRO A 24 -14.73 26.59 1.51
N SER A 25 -13.94 27.20 2.40
CA SER A 25 -12.51 26.91 2.52
C SER A 25 -12.28 25.60 3.29
N ASN A 26 -11.09 25.00 3.21
CA ASN A 26 -10.83 23.78 4.01
C ASN A 26 -10.80 24.06 5.50
N ALA A 27 -10.40 25.28 5.89
CA ALA A 27 -10.40 25.70 7.29
C ALA A 27 -11.84 25.82 7.81
N THR A 28 -12.73 26.47 7.04
CA THR A 28 -14.15 26.60 7.39
C THR A 28 -14.83 25.23 7.53
N LEU A 29 -14.63 24.33 6.57
CA LEU A 29 -15.16 22.96 6.66
C LEU A 29 -14.60 22.18 7.86
N ALA A 30 -13.33 22.39 8.19
CA ALA A 30 -12.68 21.74 9.32
C ALA A 30 -13.26 22.23 10.65
N GLU A 31 -13.50 23.54 10.77
CA GLU A 31 -14.14 24.17 11.92
C GLU A 31 -15.58 23.69 12.10
N ASP A 32 -16.41 23.73 11.05
CA ASP A 32 -17.81 23.29 11.09
C ASP A 32 -17.95 21.82 11.47
N MET A 33 -17.03 20.97 10.99
CA MET A 33 -17.04 19.54 11.28
C MET A 33 -16.29 19.18 12.57
N GLY A 34 -15.65 20.14 13.25
CA GLY A 34 -14.85 19.90 14.45
C GLY A 34 -13.67 18.94 14.22
N CYS A 35 -13.01 19.01 13.07
CA CYS A 35 -11.88 18.15 12.71
C CYS A 35 -10.70 18.95 12.14
N CYS A 36 -9.59 18.27 11.84
CA CYS A 36 -8.42 18.93 11.28
C CYS A 36 -8.49 19.08 9.75
N VAL A 37 -7.82 20.10 9.21
CA VAL A 37 -7.78 20.41 7.76
C VAL A 37 -7.29 19.22 6.91
N SER A 38 -6.37 18.40 7.41
CA SER A 38 -5.89 17.20 6.70
C SER A 38 -7.00 16.16 6.51
N THR A 39 -7.86 16.00 7.51
CA THR A 39 -9.04 15.11 7.43
C THR A 39 -10.00 15.57 6.34
N ILE A 40 -10.26 16.88 6.24
CA ILE A 40 -11.08 17.46 5.16
C ILE A 40 -10.44 17.24 3.79
N ARG A 41 -9.12 17.44 3.65
CA ARG A 41 -8.41 17.18 2.38
C ARG A 41 -8.55 15.73 1.94
N ASN A 42 -8.39 14.78 2.85
CA ASN A 42 -8.55 13.36 2.57
C ASN A 42 -10.00 13.00 2.20
N ALA A 43 -10.98 13.60 2.89
CA ALA A 43 -12.39 13.40 2.58
C ALA A 43 -12.77 13.99 1.20
N LEU A 44 -12.30 15.20 0.87
CA LEU A 44 -12.48 15.79 -0.46
C LEU A 44 -11.81 14.97 -1.57
N ALA A 45 -10.61 14.44 -1.31
CA ALA A 45 -9.93 13.54 -2.24
C ALA A 45 -10.75 12.27 -2.49
N ALA A 46 -11.33 11.68 -1.43
CA ALA A 46 -12.21 10.52 -1.55
C ALA A 46 -13.49 10.83 -2.34
N LEU A 47 -14.15 11.97 -2.07
CA LEU A 47 -15.34 12.40 -2.82
C LEU A 47 -15.02 12.67 -4.30
N ARG A 48 -13.85 13.25 -4.59
CA ARG A 48 -13.38 13.49 -5.96
C ARG A 48 -13.09 12.17 -6.68
N ALA A 49 -12.41 11.23 -6.03
CA ALA A 49 -12.12 9.91 -6.59
C ALA A 49 -13.39 9.12 -6.89
N ALA A 50 -14.42 9.28 -6.06
CA ALA A 50 -15.72 8.67 -6.28
C ALA A 50 -16.59 9.41 -7.33
N GLY A 51 -16.11 10.53 -7.89
CA GLY A 51 -16.83 11.31 -8.90
C GLY A 51 -17.98 12.16 -8.37
N TRP A 52 -18.09 12.34 -7.05
CA TRP A 52 -19.16 13.12 -6.40
C TRP A 52 -18.87 14.63 -6.46
N VAL A 53 -17.61 15.02 -6.35
CA VAL A 53 -17.24 16.43 -6.39
C VAL A 53 -16.16 16.71 -7.42
N ARG A 54 -16.24 17.89 -8.04
CA ARG A 54 -15.19 18.43 -8.91
C ARG A 54 -14.67 19.74 -8.30
N LEU A 55 -13.36 19.88 -8.22
CA LEU A 55 -12.70 21.09 -7.74
C LEU A 55 -12.21 21.90 -8.94
N GLU A 56 -12.62 23.16 -9.02
CA GLU A 56 -12.07 24.13 -9.96
C GLU A 56 -11.25 25.16 -9.19
N LEU A 57 -9.99 25.30 -9.56
CA LEU A 57 -9.09 26.32 -9.02
C LEU A 57 -9.09 27.50 -9.99
N GLY A 58 -9.17 28.72 -9.48
CA GLY A 58 -9.15 29.91 -10.31
C GLY A 58 -9.17 31.20 -9.51
N SER A 59 -8.49 32.22 -10.03
CA SER A 59 -8.44 33.57 -9.45
C SER A 59 -9.81 34.26 -9.42
N ASN A 60 -10.74 33.85 -10.28
CA ASN A 60 -12.10 34.39 -10.34
C ASN A 60 -13.02 33.89 -9.21
N GLN A 61 -12.51 33.12 -8.25
CA GLN A 61 -13.29 32.59 -7.12
C GLN A 61 -12.87 33.28 -5.82
N PRO A 62 -13.81 33.57 -4.89
CA PRO A 62 -13.53 34.33 -3.68
C PRO A 62 -12.44 33.70 -2.80
N ASN A 63 -12.35 32.36 -2.81
CA ASN A 63 -11.34 31.61 -2.04
C ASN A 63 -10.31 30.90 -2.94
N GLY A 64 -10.16 31.35 -4.20
CA GLY A 64 -9.28 30.73 -5.20
C GLY A 64 -9.76 29.34 -5.68
N ARG A 65 -10.90 28.87 -5.17
CA ARG A 65 -11.46 27.54 -5.48
C ARG A 65 -12.98 27.55 -5.51
N ARG A 66 -13.56 26.68 -6.33
CA ARG A 66 -14.98 26.36 -6.41
C ARG A 66 -15.16 24.84 -6.30
N ILE A 67 -16.10 24.40 -5.48
CA ILE A 67 -16.46 22.98 -5.32
C ILE A 67 -17.79 22.76 -6.03
N TRP A 68 -17.79 21.91 -7.07
CA TRP A 68 -18.98 21.50 -7.82
C TRP A 68 -19.51 20.16 -7.29
N LEU A 69 -20.83 20.06 -7.14
CA LEU A 69 -21.54 18.84 -6.80
C LEU A 69 -22.00 18.19 -8.11
N THR A 70 -21.23 17.22 -8.60
CA THR A 70 -21.36 16.70 -9.98
C THR A 70 -22.74 16.14 -10.28
N TRP A 71 -23.39 15.51 -9.30
CA TRP A 71 -24.74 14.96 -9.43
C TRP A 71 -25.83 16.03 -9.60
N ARG A 72 -25.57 17.28 -9.21
CA ARG A 72 -26.48 18.41 -9.40
C ARG A 72 -26.25 19.18 -10.71
N CYS A 73 -25.14 18.93 -11.40
CA CYS A 73 -24.83 19.62 -12.65
C CYS A 73 -25.70 19.17 -13.84
N GLY A 74 -26.67 18.27 -13.62
CA GLY A 74 -27.35 17.56 -14.71
C GLY A 74 -26.38 16.65 -15.45
N PRO A 75 -26.84 15.86 -16.44
CA PRO A 75 -25.92 15.26 -17.41
C PRO A 75 -25.13 16.42 -18.02
N ALA A 76 -23.84 16.48 -17.69
CA ALA A 76 -22.97 17.50 -18.26
C ALA A 76 -23.19 17.45 -19.78
N PRO A 77 -23.54 18.58 -20.44
CA PRO A 77 -23.59 18.60 -21.89
C PRO A 77 -22.27 17.99 -22.38
N PRO A 78 -22.33 16.99 -23.29
CA PRO A 78 -21.18 16.17 -23.64
C PRO A 78 -20.02 17.11 -23.84
N ALA A 79 -18.98 16.95 -22.99
CA ALA A 79 -17.84 17.83 -22.99
C ALA A 79 -17.47 18.04 -24.46
N ARG A 80 -17.61 19.28 -24.95
CA ARG A 80 -17.21 19.60 -26.32
C ARG A 80 -15.75 19.21 -26.37
N VAL A 81 -15.49 18.02 -26.91
CA VAL A 81 -14.17 17.59 -27.29
C VAL A 81 -13.64 18.78 -28.07
N PRO A 82 -12.47 19.35 -27.73
CA PRO A 82 -11.87 20.35 -28.57
C PRO A 82 -11.93 19.77 -29.98
N GLN A 83 -12.76 20.34 -30.84
CA GLN A 83 -12.76 19.96 -32.24
C GLN A 83 -11.37 20.36 -32.69
N VAL A 84 -10.48 19.37 -32.75
CA VAL A 84 -9.31 19.44 -33.60
C VAL A 84 -9.94 19.59 -34.97
N SER A 85 -10.01 20.85 -35.42
CA SER A 85 -10.41 21.14 -36.78
C SER A 85 -9.41 20.45 -37.67
N ASP A 86 -9.74 19.24 -38.14
CA ASP A 86 -9.13 18.59 -39.29
C ASP A 86 -9.53 19.35 -40.57
N THR A 87 -9.38 20.67 -40.54
CA THR A 87 -9.37 21.49 -41.73
C THR A 87 -7.89 21.60 -42.13
N PRO A 88 -7.40 20.83 -43.12
CA PRO A 88 -6.07 21.04 -43.65
C PRO A 88 -5.99 22.49 -44.14
N GLN A 89 -5.19 23.32 -43.46
CA GLN A 89 -4.90 24.65 -43.96
C GLN A 89 -4.13 24.49 -45.29
N PRO A 90 -4.54 25.19 -46.36
CA PRO A 90 -3.84 25.15 -47.63
C PRO A 90 -2.42 25.67 -47.45
N ILE A 91 -1.47 24.81 -47.77
CA ILE A 91 -0.03 25.08 -47.87
C ILE A 91 0.15 26.27 -48.82
N GLY A 92 0.85 27.30 -48.33
CA GLY A 92 1.18 28.50 -49.09
C GLY A 92 2.03 28.24 -50.34
N PRO A 93 2.24 29.28 -51.17
CA PRO A 93 2.85 29.15 -52.49
C PRO A 93 4.32 28.73 -52.45
N PRO A 94 4.81 28.02 -53.48
CA PRO A 94 6.15 27.46 -53.52
C PRO A 94 7.22 28.56 -53.66
N PRO A 95 8.39 28.41 -53.01
CA PRO A 95 9.50 29.35 -53.15
C PRO A 95 10.22 29.18 -54.50
N GLN A 96 10.50 30.31 -55.16
CA GLN A 96 11.31 30.42 -56.38
C GLN A 96 12.80 30.11 -56.11
N PRO A 97 13.54 29.54 -57.09
CA PRO A 97 14.99 29.40 -57.00
C PRO A 97 15.70 30.51 -57.81
N ALA A 98 16.54 31.31 -57.17
CA ALA A 98 17.69 31.97 -57.82
C ALA A 98 18.63 32.62 -56.79
N GLY A 99 19.87 32.15 -56.70
CA GLY A 99 20.96 32.85 -55.99
C GLY A 99 22.30 32.09 -56.10
N PRO A 100 23.43 32.74 -56.42
CA PRO A 100 24.71 32.09 -56.78
C PRO A 100 25.53 31.60 -55.56
N PRO A 101 26.57 30.77 -55.76
CA PRO A 101 27.26 30.07 -54.69
C PRO A 101 28.21 31.01 -53.93
N VAL A 102 27.99 31.13 -52.62
CA VAL A 102 28.94 31.74 -51.69
C VAL A 102 29.90 30.65 -51.21
N GLN A 103 31.20 30.86 -51.43
CA GLN A 103 32.26 29.98 -50.94
C GLN A 103 32.29 29.95 -49.40
N PRO A 104 32.39 28.77 -48.76
CA PRO A 104 32.67 28.68 -47.34
C PRO A 104 34.18 28.65 -47.11
N VAL A 105 34.72 29.76 -46.61
CA VAL A 105 35.99 29.76 -45.86
C VAL A 105 35.63 29.45 -44.40
N GLY A 106 35.91 28.22 -43.96
CA GLY A 106 35.71 27.80 -42.58
C GLY A 106 36.57 26.58 -42.22
N PRO A 107 37.15 26.50 -41.00
CA PRO A 107 38.14 25.49 -40.64
C PRO A 107 37.55 24.09 -40.45
N PRO A 108 38.36 23.01 -40.52
CA PRO A 108 37.87 21.64 -40.51
C PRO A 108 37.21 21.24 -39.18
N PRO A 109 36.20 20.35 -39.21
CA PRO A 109 35.51 19.86 -38.03
C PRO A 109 36.37 18.88 -37.23
N GLN A 110 36.37 19.04 -35.91
CA GLN A 110 36.93 18.06 -34.98
C GLN A 110 36.09 16.77 -34.98
N PRO A 111 36.72 15.59 -34.87
CA PRO A 111 36.02 14.31 -34.86
C PRO A 111 35.23 14.09 -33.56
N ALA A 112 34.11 13.38 -33.75
CA ALA A 112 33.05 13.09 -32.80
C ALA A 112 33.53 12.56 -31.44
N ARG A 113 32.94 13.11 -30.36
CA ARG A 113 32.88 12.44 -29.06
C ARG A 113 31.84 11.32 -29.12
N PRO A 114 32.15 10.10 -28.65
CA PRO A 114 31.17 9.03 -28.54
C PRO A 114 30.13 9.32 -27.44
N PRO A 115 28.92 8.75 -27.56
CA PRO A 115 27.84 8.99 -26.61
C PRO A 115 28.16 8.39 -25.24
N VAL A 116 28.01 9.21 -24.20
CA VAL A 116 28.03 8.80 -22.81
C VAL A 116 26.80 7.92 -22.56
N GLN A 117 27.01 6.61 -22.44
CA GLN A 117 26.01 5.70 -21.90
C GLN A 117 25.89 5.97 -20.40
N SER A 118 24.82 6.66 -20.00
CA SER A 118 24.40 6.72 -18.60
C SER A 118 23.82 5.37 -18.20
N VAL A 119 24.70 4.45 -17.80
CA VAL A 119 24.35 3.25 -17.04
C VAL A 119 23.98 3.72 -15.62
N GLY A 120 22.69 3.95 -15.40
CA GLY A 120 22.14 4.09 -14.04
C GLY A 120 22.30 2.77 -13.29
N PRO A 121 22.57 2.79 -11.98
CA PRO A 121 22.83 1.56 -11.23
C PRO A 121 21.55 0.74 -11.12
N GLU A 122 21.50 -0.37 -11.84
CA GLU A 122 20.60 -1.48 -11.51
C GLU A 122 20.85 -1.86 -10.05
N ARG A 123 19.87 -1.58 -9.19
CA ARG A 123 19.79 -2.16 -7.86
C ARG A 123 19.49 -3.65 -8.02
N ARG A 124 20.55 -4.43 -8.23
CA ARG A 124 20.55 -5.88 -8.11
C ARG A 124 20.19 -6.21 -6.66
N ILE A 125 18.95 -6.62 -6.41
CA ILE A 125 18.54 -7.17 -5.12
C ILE A 125 19.26 -8.51 -4.99
N VAL A 126 20.40 -8.50 -4.30
CA VAL A 126 21.05 -9.72 -3.83
C VAL A 126 20.18 -10.22 -2.69
N VAL A 127 19.43 -11.29 -2.93
CA VAL A 127 18.87 -12.11 -1.86
C VAL A 127 20.08 -12.71 -1.16
N VAL A 128 20.42 -12.13 -0.01
CA VAL A 128 21.35 -12.75 0.93
C VAL A 128 20.66 -14.01 1.44
N GLU A 129 21.10 -15.16 0.93
CA GLU A 129 20.80 -16.43 1.59
C GLU A 129 21.37 -16.34 3.00
N ALA A 130 20.46 -16.27 3.98
CA ALA A 130 20.81 -16.38 5.38
C ALA A 130 21.44 -17.76 5.56
N GLY A 131 22.75 -17.75 5.82
CA GLY A 131 23.51 -18.96 6.13
C GLY A 131 22.81 -19.74 7.24
N GLU A 132 22.70 -21.03 7.00
CA GLU A 132 22.32 -22.01 8.02
C GLU A 132 23.35 -21.92 9.15
N GLU A 133 22.96 -21.25 10.22
CA GLU A 133 23.66 -21.32 11.51
C GLU A 133 23.41 -22.72 12.06
N SER A 134 24.37 -23.60 11.79
CA SER A 134 24.53 -24.91 12.39
C SER A 134 24.64 -24.73 13.90
N SER A 135 23.55 -24.98 14.63
CA SER A 135 23.58 -25.14 16.08
C SER A 135 24.28 -26.45 16.43
N GLU A 136 25.59 -26.31 16.63
CA GLU A 136 26.44 -27.18 17.42
C GLU A 136 26.13 -26.92 18.90
N GLU A 137 25.53 -27.90 19.60
CA GLU A 137 25.79 -28.29 20.99
C GLU A 137 24.63 -29.08 21.60
N ALA A 138 24.86 -30.38 21.82
CA ALA A 138 24.67 -31.02 23.12
C ALA A 138 25.18 -32.48 23.01
N ARG A 139 26.47 -32.66 23.30
CA ARG A 139 27.02 -33.96 23.65
C ARG A 139 26.42 -34.38 24.99
N VAL A 140 25.59 -35.42 24.99
CA VAL A 140 25.39 -36.29 26.14
C VAL A 140 26.06 -37.62 25.81
N THR A 141 27.11 -37.90 26.55
CA THR A 141 27.86 -39.15 26.62
C THR A 141 27.02 -40.27 27.22
N ASP A 142 27.00 -41.45 26.60
CA ASP A 142 27.26 -42.71 27.31
C ASP A 142 27.66 -43.84 26.33
N PRO A 143 28.54 -44.80 26.73
CA PRO A 143 29.19 -45.74 25.85
C PRO A 143 28.54 -47.12 25.92
N ALA A 144 28.30 -47.75 24.77
CA ALA A 144 28.33 -49.21 24.68
C ALA A 144 28.39 -49.67 23.23
N SER A 145 29.45 -50.43 22.94
CA SER A 145 29.43 -51.59 22.06
C SER A 145 29.40 -51.39 20.54
N ARG A 146 30.57 -51.75 19.99
CA ARG A 146 30.77 -52.83 19.00
C ARG A 146 30.89 -52.45 17.52
N SER A 147 32.00 -52.96 16.99
CA SER A 147 32.20 -53.50 15.65
C SER A 147 32.66 -52.54 14.55
N ARG A 148 33.99 -52.38 14.57
CA ARG A 148 34.90 -52.12 13.45
C ARG A 148 34.63 -53.06 12.27
N PRO A 149 34.65 -52.54 11.03
CA PRO A 149 35.35 -53.23 9.96
C PRO A 149 36.46 -52.35 9.36
N ALA A 150 37.59 -52.98 9.08
CA ALA A 150 38.73 -52.40 8.39
C ALA A 150 38.44 -52.31 6.89
N VAL A 151 38.72 -51.15 6.28
CA VAL A 151 38.75 -50.94 4.82
C VAL A 151 39.93 -49.99 4.50
N PRO A 152 40.62 -50.19 3.35
CA PRO A 152 42.04 -49.91 3.20
C PRO A 152 42.39 -48.46 2.84
N GLN A 153 43.62 -48.12 3.17
CA GLN A 153 44.32 -46.93 2.72
C GLN A 153 44.45 -46.92 1.18
N SER A 154 44.16 -45.78 0.57
CA SER A 154 44.55 -45.43 -0.80
C SER A 154 45.21 -44.06 -0.81
N PRO A 155 46.08 -43.80 -1.81
CA PRO A 155 47.26 -42.99 -1.61
C PRO A 155 47.10 -41.53 -2.07
N ALA A 156 48.07 -40.76 -1.61
CA ALA A 156 48.34 -39.35 -1.82
C ALA A 156 48.18 -38.82 -3.26
N ALA A 157 47.64 -37.60 -3.37
CA ALA A 157 48.07 -36.49 -4.26
C ALA A 157 47.11 -35.28 -4.08
N PRO A 158 47.47 -34.06 -4.51
CA PRO A 158 48.69 -33.30 -4.25
C PRO A 158 48.40 -31.96 -3.55
N GLU A 159 49.45 -31.32 -3.03
CA GLU A 159 49.48 -29.98 -2.42
C GLU A 159 48.75 -28.91 -3.25
N ALA A 160 47.88 -28.15 -2.56
CA ALA A 160 47.38 -26.87 -3.05
C ALA A 160 48.37 -25.74 -2.72
N PRO A 161 48.55 -24.75 -3.61
CA PRO A 161 49.52 -23.67 -3.43
C PRO A 161 49.12 -22.70 -2.30
N PRO A 162 50.09 -22.03 -1.67
CA PRO A 162 49.82 -21.10 -0.57
C PRO A 162 49.12 -19.83 -1.09
N MET A 163 47.91 -19.57 -0.60
CA MET A 163 47.27 -18.28 -0.81
C MET A 163 48.06 -17.19 -0.09
N THR A 164 48.59 -16.27 -0.87
CA THR A 164 49.25 -15.05 -0.45
C THR A 164 48.24 -14.15 0.27
N VAL A 165 48.34 -14.09 1.59
CA VAL A 165 47.61 -13.11 2.43
C VAL A 165 48.16 -11.72 2.07
N ARG A 166 47.37 -10.93 1.34
CA ARG A 166 47.65 -9.51 1.14
C ARG A 166 47.35 -8.73 2.42
N PRO A 167 48.27 -7.89 2.92
CA PRO A 167 47.98 -6.99 4.03
C PRO A 167 46.96 -5.94 3.58
N ARG A 168 45.81 -5.92 4.26
CA ARG A 168 44.76 -4.93 4.06
C ARG A 168 45.21 -3.65 4.74
N ALA A 169 45.63 -2.69 3.93
CA ALA A 169 45.99 -1.35 4.36
C ALA A 169 44.87 -0.71 5.20
N ASP A 170 45.31 -0.07 6.27
CA ASP A 170 44.57 0.77 7.18
C ASP A 170 43.53 1.65 6.48
N ARG A 171 42.26 1.42 6.81
CA ARG A 171 41.19 2.38 6.53
C ARG A 171 40.65 2.88 7.86
N GLU A 172 41.29 3.95 8.32
CA GLU A 172 40.75 5.06 9.09
C GLU A 172 39.37 4.84 9.73
N ARG A 173 39.41 4.28 10.94
CA ARG A 173 38.87 4.84 12.19
C ARG A 173 37.79 5.93 12.04
N SER A 174 36.59 5.56 11.58
CA SER A 174 35.37 6.27 11.97
C SER A 174 34.95 5.78 13.35
N GLY A 175 35.14 6.64 14.35
CA GLY A 175 34.89 6.35 15.75
C GLY A 175 33.41 6.05 16.06
N PRO A 176 33.12 5.27 17.10
CA PRO A 176 31.77 5.14 17.63
C PRO A 176 31.35 6.49 18.23
N CYS A 177 30.20 7.01 17.79
CA CYS A 177 29.46 8.03 18.54
C CYS A 177 28.98 7.39 19.85
N VAL A 178 29.86 7.41 20.85
CA VAL A 178 29.49 7.17 22.24
C VAL A 178 28.70 8.41 22.67
N LEU A 179 27.38 8.30 22.67
CA LEU A 179 26.55 9.28 23.36
C LEU A 179 26.98 9.27 24.84
N PRO A 180 27.20 10.44 25.47
CA PRO A 180 27.54 10.50 26.88
C PRO A 180 26.36 9.95 27.68
N PHE A 181 26.52 8.72 28.18
CA PHE A 181 25.66 8.19 29.24
C PHE A 181 25.95 9.01 30.49
N ASP A 182 25.04 9.91 30.83
CA ASP A 182 25.16 10.78 31.98
C ASP A 182 24.98 9.95 33.27
N LEU A 183 26.09 9.52 33.85
CA LEU A 183 26.14 8.77 35.11
C LEU A 183 25.72 9.60 36.33
N ARG A 184 25.31 10.88 36.16
CA ARG A 184 24.72 11.67 37.26
C ARG A 184 23.26 11.34 37.58
N ALA A 185 22.61 10.43 36.83
CA ALA A 185 21.25 9.99 37.13
C ALA A 185 21.16 8.86 38.19
N ILE A 186 22.29 8.31 38.64
CA ILE A 186 22.34 7.30 39.71
C ILE A 186 22.29 8.03 41.06
N GLY A 187 21.09 8.43 41.49
CA GLY A 187 20.90 9.09 42.79
C GLY A 187 19.72 10.05 42.86
N GLN A 188 18.99 10.29 41.76
CA GLN A 188 17.72 10.98 41.88
C GLN A 188 16.71 10.07 42.60
N PRO A 189 16.13 10.49 43.74
CA PRO A 189 15.02 9.78 44.35
C PRO A 189 13.91 9.63 43.31
N PRO A 190 13.21 8.49 43.28
CA PRO A 190 12.17 8.25 42.29
C PRO A 190 11.20 9.43 42.30
N ALA A 191 11.04 10.07 41.14
CA ALA A 191 10.10 11.17 41.00
C ALA A 191 8.74 10.69 41.54
N PRO A 192 8.05 11.49 42.38
CA PRO A 192 6.74 11.11 42.88
C PRO A 192 5.85 10.76 41.69
N PRO A 193 5.04 9.69 41.80
CA PRO A 193 4.17 9.29 40.71
C PRO A 193 3.37 10.52 40.27
N PRO A 194 3.23 10.76 38.95
CA PRO A 194 2.43 11.87 38.47
C PRO A 194 1.04 11.75 39.13
N PRO A 195 0.44 12.87 39.58
CA PRO A 195 -0.88 12.82 40.16
C PRO A 195 -1.80 12.08 39.19
N PRO A 196 -2.70 11.21 39.69
CA PRO A 196 -3.63 10.48 38.84
C PRO A 196 -4.29 11.51 37.93
N SER A 197 -4.08 11.34 36.62
CA SER A 197 -4.78 12.16 35.64
C SER A 197 -6.26 12.14 36.03
N PRO A 198 -6.92 13.29 36.19
CA PRO A 198 -8.31 13.33 36.61
C PRO A 198 -9.04 12.36 35.70
N ALA A 199 -9.65 11.36 36.34
CA ALA A 199 -10.34 10.29 35.65
C ALA A 199 -11.15 10.93 34.53
N ASN A 200 -10.87 10.52 33.29
CA ASN A 200 -11.66 10.91 32.13
C ASN A 200 -13.11 10.61 32.47
N ASP A 201 -13.83 11.63 32.90
CA ASP A 201 -15.23 11.54 33.25
C ASP A 201 -15.92 11.09 31.96
N PRO A 202 -16.60 9.93 31.91
CA PRO A 202 -17.32 9.48 30.73
C PRO A 202 -18.51 10.40 30.39
N ARG A 203 -18.71 11.47 31.14
CA ARG A 203 -19.77 12.45 30.99
C ARG A 203 -19.29 13.64 30.18
N THR A 204 -20.04 13.95 29.13
CA THR A 204 -19.80 14.98 28.10
C THR A 204 -18.90 14.58 26.92
N ARG A 205 -18.98 13.33 26.46
CA ARG A 205 -19.15 13.18 25.00
C ARG A 205 -20.43 13.92 24.67
N ARG A 206 -20.33 15.17 24.18
CA ARG A 206 -21.46 15.84 23.53
C ARG A 206 -22.04 14.78 22.58
N PRO A 207 -23.32 14.39 22.73
CA PRO A 207 -23.92 13.49 21.76
C PRO A 207 -23.62 14.11 20.42
N ARG A 208 -22.90 13.37 19.56
CA ARG A 208 -22.73 13.79 18.18
C ARG A 208 -24.14 14.04 17.72
N LEU A 209 -24.50 15.30 17.47
CA LEU A 209 -25.69 15.68 16.74
C LEU A 209 -25.49 15.12 15.32
N GLY A 210 -25.60 13.79 15.18
CA GLY A 210 -26.00 13.22 13.93
C GLY A 210 -27.32 13.90 13.62
N LEU A 211 -27.41 14.53 12.46
CA LEU A 211 -28.62 15.13 11.90
C LEU A 211 -29.77 14.12 12.09
N GLY A 212 -30.49 14.31 13.18
CA GLY A 212 -31.14 13.22 13.92
C GLY A 212 -32.58 13.10 13.50
N LEU A 213 -32.83 12.94 12.21
CA LEU A 213 -34.14 12.51 11.75
C LEU A 213 -34.34 11.09 12.31
N THR A 214 -35.32 10.97 13.20
CA THR A 214 -35.82 9.68 13.66
C THR A 214 -36.28 8.85 12.45
N LEU A 215 -36.37 7.52 12.59
CA LEU A 215 -36.82 6.66 11.49
C LEU A 215 -38.20 7.10 10.96
N GLU A 216 -39.08 7.57 11.84
CA GLU A 216 -40.41 8.08 11.49
C GLU A 216 -40.37 9.41 10.74
N GLU A 217 -39.53 10.36 11.17
CA GLU A 217 -39.34 11.62 10.45
C GLU A 217 -38.66 11.39 9.11
N LEU A 218 -37.67 10.48 9.05
CA LEU A 218 -37.03 10.09 7.81
C LEU A 218 -38.05 9.46 6.85
N ALA A 219 -38.97 8.61 7.34
CA ALA A 219 -40.04 8.04 6.53
C ALA A 219 -41.01 9.11 6.00
N LYS A 220 -41.33 10.13 6.80
CA LYS A 220 -42.20 11.25 6.38
C LYS A 220 -41.53 12.15 5.35
N VAL A 221 -40.23 12.41 5.50
CA VAL A 221 -39.47 13.32 4.62
C VAL A 221 -38.95 12.59 3.37
N ALA A 222 -38.81 11.27 3.40
CA ALA A 222 -38.27 10.50 2.29
C ALA A 222 -39.06 10.67 0.98
N GLY A 223 -40.40 10.78 1.06
CA GLY A 223 -41.26 11.08 -0.09
C GLY A 223 -40.85 10.34 -1.36
N ASP A 224 -40.67 11.09 -2.45
CA ASP A 224 -40.15 10.62 -3.74
C ASP A 224 -38.62 10.82 -3.91
N ASP A 225 -37.89 11.25 -2.87
CA ASP A 225 -36.45 11.45 -2.98
C ASP A 225 -35.72 10.10 -2.92
N PRO A 226 -35.06 9.67 -4.02
CA PRO A 226 -34.43 8.36 -4.11
C PRO A 226 -33.28 8.18 -3.09
N ILE A 227 -32.65 9.27 -2.65
CA ILE A 227 -31.54 9.22 -1.68
C ILE A 227 -32.09 8.95 -0.28
N LEU A 228 -33.16 9.64 0.11
CA LEU A 228 -33.79 9.44 1.42
C LEU A 228 -34.53 8.10 1.49
N ALA A 229 -35.15 7.65 0.40
CA ALA A 229 -35.73 6.32 0.30
C ALA A 229 -34.67 5.21 0.47
N ALA A 230 -33.49 5.37 -0.13
CA ALA A 230 -32.37 4.43 0.03
C ALA A 230 -31.81 4.44 1.47
N GLU A 231 -31.71 5.62 2.11
CA GLU A 231 -31.28 5.73 3.51
C GLU A 231 -32.32 5.11 4.47
N LEU A 232 -33.62 5.35 4.22
CA LEU A 232 -34.70 4.71 4.97
C LEU A 232 -34.61 3.19 4.84
N ALA A 233 -34.53 2.68 3.60
CA ALA A 233 -34.37 1.25 3.32
C ALA A 233 -33.14 0.66 4.04
N ARG A 234 -32.02 1.39 4.06
CA ARG A 234 -30.80 0.95 4.77
C ARG A 234 -31.01 0.86 6.29
N ARG A 235 -31.78 1.79 6.88
CA ARG A 235 -32.04 1.83 8.32
C ARG A 235 -33.14 0.86 8.77
N THR A 236 -34.10 0.57 7.90
CA THR A 236 -35.17 -0.40 8.15
C THR A 236 -34.81 -1.81 7.74
N ALA A 237 -33.72 -2.00 6.99
CA ALA A 237 -33.22 -3.33 6.65
C ALA A 237 -32.95 -4.11 7.95
N PRO A 238 -33.38 -5.37 8.05
CA PRO A 238 -32.99 -6.24 9.15
C PRO A 238 -31.46 -6.22 9.31
N PRO A 239 -30.93 -6.24 10.55
CA PRO A 239 -29.49 -6.35 10.74
C PRO A 239 -28.99 -7.57 9.97
N ALA A 240 -27.90 -7.40 9.22
CA ALA A 240 -27.32 -8.53 8.49
C ALA A 240 -27.08 -9.69 9.47
N PRO A 241 -27.38 -10.94 9.07
CA PRO A 241 -27.13 -12.09 9.93
C PRO A 241 -25.66 -12.08 10.37
N PRO A 242 -25.36 -12.44 11.63
CA PRO A 242 -24.01 -12.43 12.14
C PRO A 242 -23.12 -13.25 11.21
N GLU A 243 -22.02 -12.66 10.74
CA GLU A 243 -21.06 -13.40 9.90
C GLU A 243 -20.53 -14.59 10.71
N PRO A 244 -20.41 -15.80 10.11
CA PRO A 244 -19.84 -16.94 10.80
C PRO A 244 -18.41 -16.59 11.26
N PRO A 245 -17.98 -17.08 12.43
CA PRO A 245 -16.64 -16.82 12.92
C PRO A 245 -15.62 -17.26 11.86
N PRO A 246 -14.55 -16.48 11.61
CA PRO A 246 -13.58 -16.79 10.55
C PRO A 246 -12.98 -18.20 10.65
N ALA A 247 -12.91 -18.76 11.85
CA ALA A 247 -12.44 -20.12 12.10
C ALA A 247 -13.31 -21.23 11.47
N ALA A 248 -14.61 -20.98 11.32
CA ALA A 248 -15.56 -21.93 10.73
C ALA A 248 -15.60 -21.88 9.19
N VAL A 249 -14.99 -20.84 8.60
CA VAL A 249 -15.00 -20.64 7.15
C VAL A 249 -13.93 -21.54 6.50
N PRO A 250 -14.25 -22.25 5.40
CA PRO A 250 -13.24 -22.98 4.63
C PRO A 250 -12.12 -22.07 4.14
N THR A 251 -10.88 -22.55 4.12
CA THR A 251 -9.70 -21.72 3.82
C THR A 251 -9.78 -21.05 2.45
N ALA A 252 -10.29 -21.74 1.43
CA ALA A 252 -10.52 -21.14 0.11
C ALA A 252 -11.48 -19.94 0.15
N GLU A 253 -12.57 -20.03 0.93
CA GLU A 253 -13.54 -18.96 1.10
C GLU A 253 -12.98 -17.81 1.94
N LEU A 254 -12.18 -18.11 2.96
CA LEU A 254 -11.48 -17.11 3.76
C LEU A 254 -10.54 -16.28 2.88
N LEU A 255 -9.76 -16.93 2.02
CA LEU A 255 -8.84 -16.26 1.08
C LEU A 255 -9.61 -15.44 0.03
N ALA A 256 -10.75 -15.93 -0.45
CA ALA A 256 -11.61 -15.20 -1.40
C ALA A 256 -12.21 -13.92 -0.79
N LYS A 257 -12.40 -13.88 0.54
CA LYS A 257 -12.91 -12.70 1.28
C LYS A 257 -11.84 -11.66 1.62
N LEU A 258 -10.55 -11.92 1.36
CA LEU A 258 -9.46 -11.00 1.69
C LEU A 258 -9.52 -9.62 0.99
N PRO A 259 -9.90 -9.49 -0.30
CA PRO A 259 -9.81 -8.19 -1.00
C PRO A 259 -10.56 -7.05 -0.30
N GLY A 260 -9.81 -6.07 0.24
CA GLY A 260 -10.33 -4.95 1.01
C GLY A 260 -10.53 -5.18 2.52
N ARG A 261 -10.36 -6.42 3.01
CA ARG A 261 -10.52 -6.81 4.42
C ARG A 261 -9.16 -7.04 5.10
N HIS A 262 -8.58 -5.94 5.60
CA HIS A 262 -7.28 -5.97 6.28
C HIS A 262 -7.35 -6.64 7.67
N ASP A 263 -8.54 -6.70 8.26
CA ASP A 263 -8.85 -7.42 9.50
C ASP A 263 -8.59 -8.93 9.40
N LEU A 264 -8.65 -9.49 8.18
CA LEU A 264 -8.52 -10.92 7.94
C LEU A 264 -7.07 -11.38 7.65
N ILE A 265 -6.11 -10.45 7.48
CA ILE A 265 -4.74 -10.78 7.05
C ILE A 265 -4.08 -11.78 8.00
N MET A 266 -4.09 -11.48 9.30
CA MET A 266 -3.43 -12.32 10.31
C MET A 266 -4.14 -13.67 10.50
N ILE A 267 -5.47 -13.69 10.34
CA ILE A 267 -6.27 -14.92 10.43
C ILE A 267 -5.94 -15.83 9.25
N ALA A 268 -5.90 -15.28 8.03
CA ALA A 268 -5.53 -16.01 6.84
C ALA A 268 -4.08 -16.54 6.91
N ALA A 269 -3.13 -15.73 7.38
CA ALA A 269 -1.74 -16.14 7.53
C ALA A 269 -1.58 -17.31 8.50
N ARG A 270 -2.25 -17.27 9.66
CA ARG A 270 -2.26 -18.38 10.63
C ARG A 270 -2.88 -19.64 10.04
N ARG A 271 -4.00 -19.51 9.34
CA ARG A 271 -4.67 -20.64 8.68
C ARG A 271 -3.77 -21.30 7.62
N LEU A 272 -3.03 -20.50 6.85
CA LEU A 272 -2.03 -21.01 5.90
C LEU A 272 -0.90 -21.75 6.61
N SER A 273 -0.38 -21.23 7.73
CA SER A 273 0.61 -21.92 8.56
C SER A 273 0.10 -23.26 9.09
N GLU A 274 -1.12 -23.30 9.63
CA GLU A 274 -1.75 -24.52 10.16
C GLU A 274 -1.89 -25.60 9.08
N GLU A 275 -2.42 -25.27 7.91
CA GLU A 275 -2.68 -26.26 6.85
C GLU A 275 -1.42 -26.72 6.11
N THR A 276 -0.40 -25.86 6.04
CA THR A 276 0.90 -26.24 5.49
C THR A 276 1.78 -26.96 6.52
N GLY A 277 1.44 -26.90 7.81
CA GLY A 277 2.28 -27.42 8.90
C GLY A 277 3.57 -26.61 9.11
N ASP A 278 3.66 -25.39 8.59
CA ASP A 278 4.85 -24.54 8.70
C ASP A 278 4.62 -23.42 9.72
N PHE A 279 5.06 -23.70 10.95
CA PHE A 279 4.94 -22.81 12.10
C PHE A 279 6.16 -21.90 12.31
N LYS A 280 7.10 -21.87 11.38
CA LYS A 280 8.28 -21.00 11.51
C LYS A 280 7.85 -19.53 11.44
N VAL A 281 8.42 -18.69 12.29
CA VAL A 281 8.13 -17.24 12.34
C VAL A 281 8.39 -16.58 10.97
N ALA A 282 9.43 -17.00 10.26
CA ALA A 282 9.74 -16.49 8.92
C ALA A 282 8.65 -16.87 7.88
N SER A 283 8.11 -18.09 7.97
CA SER A 283 7.03 -18.55 7.10
C SER A 283 5.72 -17.82 7.39
N LEU A 284 5.38 -17.60 8.66
CA LEU A 284 4.20 -16.81 9.04
C LEU A 284 4.26 -15.37 8.49
N ARG A 285 5.41 -14.69 8.62
CA ARG A 285 5.60 -13.35 8.02
C ARG A 285 5.46 -13.37 6.51
N THR A 286 5.89 -14.45 5.87
CA THR A 286 5.75 -14.62 4.42
C THR A 286 4.27 -14.80 4.04
N PHE A 287 3.50 -15.61 4.77
CA PHE A 287 2.07 -15.78 4.54
C PHE A 287 1.27 -14.50 4.84
N GLU A 288 1.67 -13.73 5.85
CA GLU A 288 1.12 -12.40 6.13
C GLU A 288 1.29 -11.47 4.92
N LYS A 289 2.49 -11.43 4.32
CA LYS A 289 2.74 -10.63 3.11
C LYS A 289 1.94 -11.07 1.90
N MET A 290 1.70 -12.36 1.74
CA MET A 290 0.81 -12.88 0.69
C MET A 290 -0.63 -12.42 0.91
N ALA A 291 -1.14 -12.56 2.13
CA ALA A 291 -2.49 -12.13 2.49
C ALA A 291 -2.66 -10.61 2.37
N GLU A 292 -1.66 -9.83 2.77
CA GLU A 292 -1.62 -8.36 2.62
C GLU A 292 -1.67 -7.95 1.13
N ALA A 293 -0.90 -8.63 0.27
CA ALA A 293 -0.92 -8.37 -1.17
C ALA A 293 -2.31 -8.61 -1.81
N VAL A 294 -3.04 -9.61 -1.32
CA VAL A 294 -4.43 -9.86 -1.75
C VAL A 294 -5.40 -8.84 -1.15
N ALA A 295 -5.26 -8.52 0.14
CA ALA A 295 -6.12 -7.55 0.82
C ALA A 295 -6.01 -6.15 0.21
N THR A 296 -4.80 -5.74 -0.19
CA THR A 296 -4.53 -4.49 -0.90
C THR A 296 -4.89 -4.53 -2.39
N ARG A 297 -5.39 -5.67 -2.91
CA ARG A 297 -5.74 -5.90 -4.32
C ARG A 297 -4.55 -5.79 -5.28
N SER A 298 -3.32 -5.87 -4.76
CA SER A 298 -2.10 -5.95 -5.58
C SER A 298 -2.05 -7.27 -6.35
N VAL A 299 -2.56 -8.35 -5.75
CA VAL A 299 -2.65 -9.69 -6.36
C VAL A 299 -4.10 -10.19 -6.28
N PRO A 300 -4.66 -10.83 -7.34
CA PRO A 300 -5.97 -11.46 -7.27
C PRO A 300 -6.02 -12.59 -6.21
N PRO A 301 -7.13 -12.77 -5.48
CA PRO A 301 -7.26 -13.85 -4.50
C PRO A 301 -7.13 -15.25 -5.12
N GLU A 302 -7.51 -15.42 -6.39
CA GLU A 302 -7.43 -16.69 -7.13
C GLU A 302 -5.99 -17.20 -7.23
N VAL A 303 -5.02 -16.29 -7.32
CA VAL A 303 -3.59 -16.64 -7.35
C VAL A 303 -3.19 -17.29 -6.02
N LEU A 304 -3.52 -16.67 -4.89
CA LEU A 304 -3.19 -17.21 -3.57
C LEU A 304 -3.90 -18.55 -3.32
N ILE A 305 -5.18 -18.66 -3.72
CA ILE A 305 -5.94 -19.90 -3.62
C ILE A 305 -5.31 -21.01 -4.47
N GLY A 306 -4.85 -20.69 -5.69
CA GLY A 306 -4.13 -21.61 -6.56
C GLY A 306 -2.83 -22.12 -5.93
N CYS A 307 -2.00 -21.20 -5.41
CA CYS A 307 -0.75 -21.55 -4.72
C CYS A 307 -0.99 -22.41 -3.47
N TRP A 308 -2.04 -22.08 -2.71
CA TRP A 308 -2.45 -22.85 -1.54
C TRP A 308 -2.86 -24.28 -1.90
N ARG A 309 -3.69 -24.46 -2.95
CA ARG A 309 -4.09 -25.80 -3.43
C ARG A 309 -2.89 -26.63 -3.88
N GLN A 310 -1.89 -26.02 -4.52
CA GLN A 310 -0.64 -26.68 -4.88
C GLN A 310 0.16 -27.08 -3.62
N GLY A 311 0.26 -26.19 -2.63
CA GLY A 311 0.93 -26.44 -1.36
C GLY A 311 0.32 -27.59 -0.57
N VAL A 312 -1.00 -27.65 -0.46
CA VAL A 312 -1.73 -28.66 0.35
C VAL A 312 -1.96 -29.98 -0.42
N GLY A 313 -1.59 -30.04 -1.70
CA GLY A 313 -1.75 -31.23 -2.53
C GLY A 313 -1.04 -32.48 -1.96
N PRO A 314 -1.54 -33.70 -2.24
CA PRO A 314 -1.06 -34.94 -1.64
C PRO A 314 0.39 -35.31 -2.00
N LYS A 315 0.98 -34.67 -3.01
CA LYS A 315 2.35 -34.93 -3.48
C LYS A 315 3.39 -33.98 -2.85
N SER A 316 2.96 -33.02 -2.04
CA SER A 316 3.83 -31.96 -1.51
C SER A 316 4.43 -32.37 -0.17
N GLU A 317 5.68 -32.86 -0.19
CA GLU A 317 6.43 -33.21 1.03
C GLU A 317 6.70 -31.97 1.91
N HIS A 318 6.96 -30.82 1.29
CA HIS A 318 7.20 -29.54 1.96
C HIS A 318 6.15 -28.50 1.58
N LYS A 319 4.93 -28.69 2.07
CA LYS A 319 3.74 -27.89 1.71
C LYS A 319 3.97 -26.37 1.74
N GLY A 320 4.58 -25.86 2.82
CA GLY A 320 4.90 -24.43 2.97
C GLY A 320 5.87 -23.92 1.89
N LYS A 321 6.95 -24.67 1.62
CA LYS A 321 7.91 -24.33 0.55
C LYS A 321 7.27 -24.35 -0.83
N VAL A 322 6.42 -25.36 -1.11
CA VAL A 322 5.69 -25.48 -2.38
C VAL A 322 4.76 -24.29 -2.59
N LEU A 323 4.00 -23.89 -1.55
CA LEU A 323 3.13 -22.72 -1.60
C LEU A 323 3.92 -21.44 -1.90
N VAL A 324 5.03 -21.20 -1.18
CA VAL A 324 5.87 -20.01 -1.38
C VAL A 324 6.50 -19.99 -2.78
N ALA A 325 6.96 -21.13 -3.29
CA ALA A 325 7.53 -21.24 -4.63
C ALA A 325 6.47 -20.98 -5.71
N ALA A 326 5.27 -21.54 -5.56
CA ALA A 326 4.14 -21.30 -6.46
C ALA A 326 3.76 -19.81 -6.47
N TRP A 327 3.69 -19.18 -5.30
CA TRP A 327 3.37 -17.75 -5.17
C TRP A 327 4.40 -16.87 -5.88
N LYS A 328 5.69 -17.11 -5.66
CA LYS A 328 6.76 -16.35 -6.32
C LYS A 328 6.66 -16.46 -7.85
N ARG A 329 6.37 -17.64 -8.38
CA ARG A 329 6.17 -17.86 -9.82
C ARG A 329 4.98 -17.06 -10.35
N SER A 330 3.82 -17.17 -9.70
CA SER A 330 2.61 -16.49 -10.16
C SER A 330 2.68 -14.95 -10.07
N VAL A 331 3.36 -14.40 -9.06
CA VAL A 331 3.57 -12.95 -8.95
C VAL A 331 4.58 -12.44 -9.98
N ALA A 332 5.59 -13.24 -10.34
CA ALA A 332 6.54 -12.88 -11.40
C ALA A 332 5.91 -12.91 -12.80
N GLU A 333 4.92 -13.78 -13.03
CA GLU A 333 4.17 -13.87 -14.29
C GLU A 333 3.06 -12.83 -14.40
N ALA A 334 2.60 -12.25 -13.29
CA ALA A 334 1.54 -11.25 -13.32
C ALA A 334 2.03 -9.97 -14.02
N PRO A 335 1.33 -9.50 -15.07
CA PRO A 335 1.72 -8.25 -15.73
C PRO A 335 1.67 -7.09 -14.72
N PRO A 336 2.63 -6.15 -14.78
CA PRO A 336 2.61 -4.98 -13.91
C PRO A 336 1.28 -4.26 -14.10
N ARG A 337 0.50 -4.12 -13.02
CA ARG A 337 -0.75 -3.36 -13.04
C ARG A 337 -0.39 -1.88 -13.16
N CYS A 338 -0.86 -1.24 -14.24
CA CYS A 338 -0.76 0.19 -14.48
C CYS A 338 -1.60 1.00 -13.48
#